data_AF-A0A0F7GGC8-F1
#
_entry.id   AF-A0A0F7GGC8-F1
#
_cell.length_a   1.000
_cell.length_b   1.000
_cell.length_c   1.000
_cell.angle_alpha   90.00
_cell.angle_beta   90.00
_cell.angle_gamma   90.00
#
_symmetry.space_group_name_H-M   'P 1'
#
loop_
_entity.id
_entity.type
_entity.pdbx_description
1 polymer ?
#
loop_
_entity_poly.entity_id
_entity_poly.type
_entity_poly.pdbx_seq_one_letter_code
_entity_poly.pdbx_strand_id
1 'polypeptide(L)' 'MRRGCISLGNMKCDECGRVIGYPERYLVTDEKDGEEVAKGVSVRYCVECALAKGYAHYREEKGERTLTFLP' A
#
# COMPACT_ATOMS: atom_id res chain seq x y z
N MET A 1 -4.10 2.57 10.66
CA MET A 1 -4.63 3.59 9.71
C MET A 1 -3.86 3.49 8.40
N ARG A 2 -4.55 3.48 7.26
CA ARG A 2 -3.91 3.36 5.95
C ARG A 2 -3.27 4.67 5.49
N ARG A 3 -2.01 4.61 5.05
CA ARG A 3 -1.20 5.75 4.60
C ARG A 3 -0.56 5.43 3.25
N GLY A 4 -0.88 6.24 2.23
CA GLY A 4 -0.16 6.19 0.96
C GLY A 4 1.18 6.91 1.07
N CYS A 5 2.26 6.28 0.65
CA CYS A 5 3.62 6.84 0.69
C CYS A 5 4.33 6.67 -0.67
N ILE A 6 5.38 7.45 -0.90
CA ILE A 6 6.27 7.34 -2.06
C ILE A 6 7.62 6.84 -1.56
N SER A 7 8.13 5.76 -2.16
CA SER A 7 9.40 5.16 -1.77
C SER A 7 10.56 6.02 -2.23
N LEU A 8 11.61 6.07 -1.41
CA LEU A 8 12.92 6.64 -1.75
C LEU A 8 13.89 5.60 -2.35
N GLY A 9 13.41 4.41 -2.73
CA GLY A 9 14.18 3.37 -3.42
C GLY A 9 14.68 2.22 -2.56
N ASN A 10 14.50 2.30 -1.24
CA ASN A 10 15.01 1.30 -0.28
C ASN A 10 13.89 0.61 0.52
N MET A 11 12.64 0.75 0.10
CA MET A 11 11.51 0.14 0.81
C MET A 11 11.26 -1.28 0.31
N LYS A 12 10.89 -2.19 1.21
CA LYS A 12 10.55 -3.58 0.87
C LYS A 12 9.08 -3.83 1.20
N CYS A 13 8.38 -4.54 0.32
CA CYS A 13 7.04 -5.07 0.60
C CYS A 13 7.15 -6.22 1.60
N ASP A 14 6.38 -6.15 2.69
CA ASP A 14 6.38 -7.18 3.73
C ASP A 14 5.65 -8.46 3.28
N GLU A 15 4.78 -8.40 2.26
CA GLU A 15 4.08 -9.56 1.69
C GLU A 15 4.93 -10.32 0.68
N CYS A 16 5.28 -9.69 -0.44
CA CYS A 16 5.96 -10.35 -1.55
C CYS A 16 7.48 -10.23 -1.50
N GLY A 17 8.02 -9.46 -0.56
CA GLY A 17 9.46 -9.24 -0.41
C GLY A 17 10.11 -8.38 -1.51
N ARG A 18 9.34 -7.86 -2.47
CA ARG A 18 9.84 -7.01 -3.54
C ARG A 18 10.37 -5.68 -2.99
N VAL A 19 11.49 -5.20 -3.55
CA VAL A 19 11.98 -3.84 -3.32
C VAL A 19 11.13 -2.86 -4.12
N ILE A 20 10.53 -1.89 -3.43
CA ILE A 20 9.76 -0.78 -3.97
C ILE A 20 10.76 0.33 -4.31
N GLY A 21 11.00 0.52 -5.60
CA GLY A 21 11.97 1.48 -6.13
C GLY A 21 11.53 2.94 -5.97
N TYR A 22 12.43 3.88 -6.27
CA TYR A 22 12.06 5.30 -6.39
C TYR A 22 11.60 5.57 -7.83
N PRO A 23 10.52 6.33 -8.06
CA PRO A 23 9.54 6.89 -7.12
C PRO A 23 8.23 6.06 -7.06
N GLU A 24 8.29 4.76 -6.71
CA GLU A 24 7.10 3.91 -6.64
C GLU A 24 6.26 4.22 -5.39
N ARG A 25 4.93 4.11 -5.52
CA ARG A 25 3.99 4.26 -4.41
C ARG A 25 3.87 2.97 -3.61
N TYR A 26 3.52 3.07 -2.33
CA TYR A 26 3.23 1.93 -1.48
C TYR A 26 2.26 2.32 -0.36
N LEU A 27 1.63 1.32 0.23
CA LEU A 27 0.72 1.46 1.36
C LEU A 27 1.44 1.12 2.65
N VAL A 28 1.24 1.93 3.69
CA VAL A 28 1.53 1.58 5.07
C VAL A 28 0.22 1.42 5.81
N THR A 29 0.00 0.26 6.44
CA THR A 29 -1.13 0.05 7.34
C THR A 29 -0.64 -0.56 8.65
N ASP A 30 -1.47 -0.51 9.68
CA ASP A 30 -1.16 -1.07 10.99
C ASP A 30 -1.95 -2.37 11.12
N GLU A 31 -1.24 -3.48 11.28
CA GLU A 31 -1.84 -4.81 11.37
C GLU A 31 -1.48 -5.50 12.69
N LYS A 32 -2.36 -6.39 13.11
CA LYS A 32 -2.14 -7.33 14.21
C LYS A 32 -2.79 -8.65 13.83
N ASP A 33 -2.01 -9.73 13.88
CA ASP A 33 -2.46 -11.09 13.50
C ASP A 33 -3.05 -11.18 12.08
N GLY A 34 -2.56 -10.33 11.16
CA GLY A 34 -3.02 -10.29 9.75
C GLY A 34 -4.30 -9.48 9.52
N GLU A 35 -4.86 -8.87 10.57
CA GLU A 35 -6.00 -7.97 10.47
C GLU A 35 -5.58 -6.51 10.68
N GLU A 36 -6.19 -5.62 9.92
CA GLU A 36 -5.97 -4.18 10.06
C GLU A 36 -6.54 -3.66 11.39
N VAL A 37 -5.71 -3.00 12.18
CA VAL A 37 -6.08 -2.43 13.47
C VAL A 37 -5.74 -0.94 13.55
N ALA A 38 -6.43 -0.23 14.44
CA ALA A 38 -6.15 1.19 14.67
C ALA A 38 -4.71 1.45 15.14
N LYS A 39 -4.13 0.52 15.91
CA LYS A 39 -2.76 0.58 16.43
C LYS A 39 -2.18 -0.82 16.54
N GLY A 40 -1.18 -1.12 15.70
CA GLY A 40 -0.55 -2.42 15.58
C GLY A 40 0.88 -2.29 15.08
N VAL A 41 1.39 -3.33 14.41
CA VAL A 41 2.67 -3.27 13.72
C VAL A 41 2.45 -2.63 12.36
N SER A 42 3.19 -1.57 12.06
CA SER A 42 3.12 -0.93 10.74
C SER A 42 3.78 -1.84 9.70
N VAL A 43 2.98 -2.34 8.77
CA VAL A 43 3.39 -3.14 7.61
C VAL A 43 3.39 -2.29 6.34
N ARG A 44 4.21 -2.66 5.35
CA ARG A 44 4.28 -2.00 4.04
C ARG A 44 3.89 -2.96 2.93
N TYR A 45 2.96 -2.53 2.10
CA TYR A 45 2.52 -3.25 0.92
C TYR A 45 2.85 -2.46 -0.34
N CYS A 46 3.44 -3.11 -1.34
CA CYS A 46 3.50 -2.52 -2.69
C CYS A 46 2.08 -2.34 -3.25
N VAL A 47 1.94 -1.54 -4.31
CA VAL A 47 0.64 -1.27 -4.94
C VAL A 47 -0.07 -2.58 -5.33
N GLU A 48 0.65 -3.55 -5.88
CA GLU A 48 0.08 -4.84 -6.30
C GLU A 48 -0.50 -5.62 -5.12
N CYS A 49 0.23 -5.74 -4.01
CA CYS A 49 -0.26 -6.42 -2.80
C CYS A 49 -1.43 -5.65 -2.15
N ALA A 50 -1.37 -4.31 -2.16
CA ALA A 50 -2.46 -3.49 -1.64
C ALA A 50 -3.75 -3.64 -2.46
N LEU A 51 -3.64 -3.78 -3.79
CA LEU A 51 -4.76 -4.07 -4.68
C LEU A 51 -5.31 -5.49 -4.45
N ALA A 52 -4.42 -6.48 -4.32
CA ALA A 52 -4.80 -7.87 -4.07
C ALA A 52 -5.54 -8.05 -2.73
N LYS A 53 -5.15 -7.30 -1.70
CA LYS A 53 -5.84 -7.27 -0.40
C LYS A 53 -7.11 -6.40 -0.38
N GLY A 54 -7.37 -5.64 -1.43
CA GLY A 54 -8.51 -4.70 -1.48
C GLY A 54 -8.32 -3.42 -0.67
N TYR A 55 -7.11 -3.14 -0.18
CA TYR A 55 -6.79 -1.89 0.52
C TYR A 55 -6.61 -0.70 -0.43
N ALA A 56 -6.34 -0.98 -1.70
CA ALA A 56 -6.28 0.00 -2.77
C ALA A 56 -7.19 -0.42 -3.92
N HIS A 57 -7.65 0.56 -4.70
CA HIS A 57 -8.25 0.31 -6.00
C HIS A 57 -7.82 1.39 -7.00
N TYR A 58 -7.85 1.04 -8.28
CA TYR A 58 -7.77 2.01 -9.35
C TYR A 58 -9.16 2.50 -9.69
N ARG A 59 -9.32 3.82 -9.77
CA ARG A 59 -10.52 4.46 -10.27
C ARG A 59 -10.17 5.20 -11.55
N GLU A 60 -10.90 4.91 -12.62
CA GLU A 60 -10.84 5.71 -13.85
C GLU A 60 -11.91 6.80 -13.78
N GLU A 61 -11.49 8.06 -13.78
CA GLU A 61 -12.39 9.20 -13.90
C GLU A 61 -11.92 10.09 -15.05
N LYS A 62 -12.82 10.36 -16.01
CA LYS A 62 -12.55 11.20 -17.19
C LYS A 62 -11.26 10.83 -17.96
N GLY A 63 -10.93 9.53 -18.02
CA GLY A 63 -9.74 9.02 -18.70
C GLY A 63 -8.44 9.06 -17.88
N GLU A 64 -8.48 9.51 -16.63
CA GLU A 64 -7.33 9.48 -15.72
C GLU A 64 -7.44 8.32 -14.72
N ARG A 65 -6.38 7.51 -14.61
CA ARG A 65 -6.27 6.41 -13.64
C ARG A 65 -5.70 6.92 -12.32
N THR A 66 -6.56 7.03 -11.31
CA THR A 66 -6.15 7.39 -9.95
C THR A 66 -6.08 6.14 -9.08
N LEU A 67 -4.93 5.95 -8.41
CA LEU A 67 -4.80 4.96 -7.33
C LEU A 67 -5.35 5.57 -6.04
N THR A 68 -6.39 4.96 -5.47
CA THR A 68 -7.00 5.39 -4.22
C THR A 68 -6.82 4.32 -3.16
N PHE A 69 -6.25 4.70 -2.01
CA PHE A 69 -6.24 3.87 -0.81
C PHE A 69 -7.54 4.12 -0.05
N LEU A 70 -8.32 3.06 0.19
CA LEU A 70 -9.59 3.17 0.92
C LEU A 70 -9.29 3.37 2.41
N PRO A 71 -10.07 4.18 3.14
CA PRO A 71 -9.99 4.24 4.60
C PRO A 71 -10.40 2.94 5.29
#